data_AF-A0A1I3G6U1-F1
#
_entry.id   AF-A0A1I3G6U1-F1
#
_cell.length_a   1.000
_cell.length_b   1.000
_cell.length_c   1.000
_cell.angle_alpha   90.00
_cell.angle_beta   90.00
_cell.angle_gamma   90.00
#
_symmetry.space_group_name_H-M   'P 1'
#
loop_
_entity.id
_entity.type
_entity.pdbx_description
1 polymer ?
#
loop_
_entity_poly.entity_id
_entity_poly.type
_entity_poly.pdbx_seq_one_letter_code
_entity_poly.pdbx_strand_id
1 'polypeptide(L)'
;MKKKLPLLLLGCMLVVLSGCSRDKYMPEAGATPETIFKEACAKCHSPVNGKVMALSPEIANKEAIIDRIRNGKGLGMPAFPNLMGDSVEDLAQYVLENSATK
;
A
#
# COMPACT_ATOMS: atom_id res chain seq x y z
N MET A 1 32.60 38.36 -38.24
CA MET A 1 32.00 38.01 -36.93
C MET A 1 30.83 37.06 -37.15
N LYS A 2 30.87 35.85 -36.56
CA LYS A 2 29.72 35.11 -36.00
C LYS A 2 30.25 33.86 -35.30
N LYS A 3 30.24 33.94 -33.98
CA LYS A 3 30.79 32.99 -33.01
C LYS A 3 30.06 31.64 -33.12
N LYS A 4 30.79 30.53 -33.20
CA LYS A 4 30.24 29.20 -32.96
C LYS A 4 30.58 28.83 -31.51
N LEU A 5 29.62 29.05 -30.62
CA LEU A 5 29.66 28.68 -29.20
C LEU A 5 28.78 27.43 -28.99
N PRO A 6 28.95 26.67 -27.91
CA PRO A 6 29.65 25.40 -27.95
C PRO A 6 28.82 24.25 -27.36
N LEU A 7 29.40 23.05 -27.46
CA LEU A 7 29.33 21.96 -26.48
C LEU A 7 28.79 22.40 -25.10
N LEU A 8 27.61 21.94 -24.71
CA LEU A 8 27.22 21.86 -23.30
C LEU A 8 26.49 20.54 -23.05
N LEU A 9 27.20 19.62 -22.40
CA LEU A 9 26.61 18.56 -21.59
C LEU A 9 25.57 19.19 -20.64
N LEU A 10 24.34 18.72 -20.68
CA LEU A 10 23.48 18.69 -19.49
C LEU A 10 22.36 17.67 -19.71
N GLY A 11 22.73 16.39 -19.68
CA GLY A 11 21.76 15.33 -19.45
C GLY A 11 21.27 15.45 -18.01
N CYS A 12 20.22 16.24 -17.79
CA CYS A 12 19.47 16.26 -16.54
C CYS A 12 18.86 14.86 -16.33
N MET A 13 19.61 14.00 -15.64
CA MET A 13 19.06 12.80 -15.04
C MET A 13 18.12 13.26 -13.92
N LEU A 14 16.85 13.43 -14.27
CA LEU A 14 15.77 13.62 -13.32
C LEU A 14 15.65 12.32 -12.53
N VAL A 15 16.44 12.21 -11.46
CA VAL A 15 16.17 11.25 -10.39
C VAL A 15 14.88 11.71 -9.76
N VAL A 16 13.76 11.16 -10.23
CA VAL A 16 12.47 11.30 -9.56
C VAL A 16 12.64 10.60 -8.22
N LEU A 17 12.85 11.38 -7.16
CA LEU A 17 12.69 10.93 -5.78
C LEU A 17 11.31 10.30 -5.71
N SER A 18 11.25 8.98 -5.75
CA SER A 18 10.02 8.22 -5.55
C SER A 18 9.63 8.41 -4.09
N GLY A 19 8.82 9.44 -3.87
CA GLY A 19 8.41 9.91 -2.56
C GLY A 19 7.68 8.82 -1.77
N CYS A 20 7.58 9.05 -0.46
CA CYS A 20 6.81 8.23 0.47
C CYS A 20 5.46 7.85 -0.14
N SER A 21 5.31 6.59 -0.55
CA SER A 21 4.09 6.10 -1.21
C SER A 21 2.99 6.00 -0.14
N ARG A 22 2.08 6.99 -0.13
CA ARG A 22 0.92 7.06 0.76
C ARG A 22 -0.33 7.09 -0.09
N ASP A 23 -1.28 6.23 0.23
CA ASP A 23 -2.61 6.24 -0.36
C ASP A 23 -3.49 7.28 0.38
N LYS A 24 -4.46 7.84 -0.34
CA LYS A 24 -5.42 8.82 0.23
C LYS A 24 -6.79 8.19 0.48
N TYR A 25 -6.94 6.88 0.27
CA TYR A 25 -8.15 6.13 0.52
C TYR A 25 -8.66 6.43 1.92
N MET A 26 -9.94 6.76 1.98
CA MET A 26 -10.67 7.04 3.21
C MET A 26 -11.99 6.27 3.08
N PRO A 27 -12.28 5.35 4.02
CA PRO A 27 -13.51 4.58 3.95
C PRO A 27 -14.71 5.49 4.16
N GLU A 28 -15.83 5.15 3.51
CA GLU A 28 -17.12 5.77 3.85
C GLU A 28 -17.49 5.44 5.30
N ALA A 29 -18.27 6.32 5.93
CA ALA A 29 -18.73 6.10 7.30
C ALA A 29 -19.56 4.80 7.37
N GLY A 30 -19.14 3.87 8.24
CA GLY A 30 -19.80 2.56 8.38
C GLY A 30 -19.43 1.54 7.30
N ALA A 31 -18.43 1.80 6.46
CA ALA A 31 -17.93 0.82 5.51
C ALA A 31 -17.48 -0.47 6.23
N THR A 32 -17.89 -1.61 5.71
CA THR A 32 -17.49 -2.90 6.26
C THR A 32 -16.02 -3.21 5.94
N PRO A 33 -15.33 -4.04 6.74
CA PRO A 33 -13.96 -4.49 6.44
C PRO A 33 -13.81 -5.12 5.06
N GLU A 34 -14.80 -5.91 4.63
CA GLU A 34 -14.83 -6.52 3.30
C GLU A 34 -14.91 -5.46 2.19
N THR A 35 -15.77 -4.45 2.35
CA THR A 35 -15.85 -3.31 1.42
C THR A 35 -14.51 -2.59 1.33
N ILE A 36 -13.90 -2.26 2.47
CA ILE A 36 -12.60 -1.60 2.53
C ILE A 36 -11.53 -2.44 1.81
N PHE A 37 -11.50 -3.74 2.07
CA PHE A 37 -10.56 -4.64 1.41
C PHE A 37 -10.74 -4.62 -0.12
N LYS A 38 -11.97 -4.71 -0.61
CA LYS A 38 -12.27 -4.68 -2.06
C LYS A 38 -11.85 -3.37 -2.71
N GLU A 39 -12.10 -2.24 -2.05
CA GLU A 39 -11.85 -0.92 -2.61
C GLU A 39 -10.38 -0.49 -2.54
N ALA A 40 -9.65 -0.89 -1.50
CA ALA A 40 -8.28 -0.44 -1.25
C ALA A 40 -7.23 -1.53 -1.49
N CYS A 41 -7.48 -2.75 -1.01
CA CYS A 41 -6.46 -3.80 -0.94
C CYS A 41 -6.46 -4.71 -2.18
N ALA A 42 -7.65 -5.08 -2.67
CA ALA A 42 -7.83 -6.04 -3.76
C ALA A 42 -7.31 -5.54 -5.12
N LYS A 43 -7.01 -4.24 -5.23
CA LYS A 43 -6.32 -3.65 -6.39
C LYS A 43 -4.94 -4.27 -6.64
N CYS A 44 -4.27 -4.73 -5.58
CA CYS A 44 -2.94 -5.34 -5.65
C CYS A 44 -2.90 -6.75 -5.06
N HIS A 45 -3.73 -7.04 -4.06
CA HIS A 45 -3.77 -8.33 -3.39
C HIS A 45 -4.80 -9.24 -4.07
N SER A 46 -4.33 -10.37 -4.61
CA SER A 46 -5.17 -11.35 -5.30
C SER A 46 -5.52 -12.55 -4.39
N PRO A 47 -6.70 -13.15 -4.58
CA PRO A 47 -7.09 -14.35 -3.86
C PRO A 47 -6.13 -15.53 -4.08
N VAL A 48 -5.97 -16.36 -3.05
CA VAL A 48 -5.17 -17.60 -3.10
C VAL A 48 -5.93 -18.69 -2.34
N ASN A 49 -6.14 -19.86 -2.96
CA ASN A 49 -6.81 -21.02 -2.32
C ASN A 49 -8.17 -20.67 -1.68
N GLY A 50 -8.98 -19.85 -2.35
CA GLY A 50 -10.30 -19.42 -1.85
C GLY A 50 -10.25 -18.41 -0.69
N LYS A 51 -9.06 -17.94 -0.31
CA LYS A 51 -8.81 -16.88 0.68
C LYS A 51 -8.48 -15.56 -0.02
N VAL A 52 -8.70 -14.44 0.66
CA VAL A 52 -8.61 -13.09 0.06
C VAL A 52 -7.18 -12.71 -0.32
N MET A 53 -6.19 -13.25 0.40
CA MET A 53 -4.78 -13.15 0.06
C MET A 53 -3.97 -14.20 0.83
N ALA A 54 -2.66 -14.20 0.61
CA ALA A 54 -1.71 -14.95 1.43
C ALA A 54 -0.96 -14.01 2.38
N LEU A 55 -0.78 -14.45 3.63
CA LEU A 55 0.08 -13.82 4.63
C LEU A 55 1.32 -14.70 4.85
N SER A 56 2.47 -14.06 5.03
CA SER A 56 3.64 -14.75 5.56
C SER A 56 3.52 -14.86 7.09
N PRO A 57 4.13 -15.88 7.72
CA PRO A 57 3.96 -16.15 9.15
C PRO A 57 4.28 -14.95 10.04
N GLU A 58 5.27 -14.15 9.69
CA GLU A 58 5.69 -12.97 10.46
C GLU A 58 4.66 -11.83 10.50
N ILE A 59 3.69 -11.83 9.57
CA ILE A 59 2.60 -10.85 9.48
C ILE A 59 1.22 -11.48 9.69
N ALA A 60 1.14 -12.77 9.99
CA ALA A 60 -0.12 -13.46 10.29
C ALA A 60 -0.61 -13.20 11.72
N ASN A 61 -0.63 -11.94 12.13
CA ASN A 61 -1.20 -11.45 13.39
C ASN A 61 -1.75 -10.03 13.20
N LYS A 62 -2.72 -9.66 14.04
CA LYS A 62 -3.50 -8.43 13.86
C LYS A 62 -2.62 -7.18 13.92
N GLU A 63 -1.73 -7.12 14.91
CA GLU A 63 -0.87 -5.97 15.18
C GLU A 63 0.09 -5.71 14.02
N ALA A 64 0.70 -6.75 13.47
CA ALA A 64 1.60 -6.65 12.32
C ALA A 64 0.86 -6.26 11.04
N ILE A 65 -0.39 -6.69 10.87
CA ILE A 65 -1.24 -6.26 9.75
C ILE A 65 -1.58 -4.76 9.88
N ILE A 66 -1.95 -4.30 11.07
CA ILE A 66 -2.22 -2.87 11.33
C ILE A 66 -0.98 -2.03 11.03
N ASP A 67 0.18 -2.45 11.54
CA ASP A 67 1.46 -1.77 11.27
C ASP A 67 1.74 -1.70 9.77
N ARG A 68 1.55 -2.83 9.07
CA ARG A 68 1.72 -2.92 7.62
C ARG A 68 0.78 -1.99 6.85
N ILE A 69 -0.48 -1.86 7.25
CA ILE A 69 -1.44 -0.97 6.60
C ILE A 69 -1.03 0.50 6.83
N ARG A 70 -0.62 0.85 8.05
CA ARG A 70 -0.23 2.22 8.41
C ARG A 70 1.09 2.66 7.77
N ASN A 71 2.04 1.74 7.62
CA ASN A 71 3.40 2.06 7.19
C ASN A 71 3.71 1.62 5.74
N GLY A 72 2.92 0.74 5.15
CA GLY A 72 3.19 0.14 3.85
C GLY A 72 4.35 -0.85 3.86
N LYS A 73 4.82 -1.25 2.66
CA LYS A 73 5.99 -2.12 2.47
C LYS A 73 6.76 -1.70 1.21
N GLY A 74 7.87 -1.01 1.43
CA GLY A 74 8.75 -0.53 0.36
C GLY A 74 7.98 0.30 -0.67
N LEU A 75 8.30 0.10 -1.95
CA LEU A 75 7.62 0.77 -3.07
C LEU A 75 6.38 0.03 -3.56
N GLY A 76 6.15 -1.21 -3.12
CA GLY A 76 5.10 -2.09 -3.65
C GLY A 76 3.77 -2.00 -2.92
N MET A 77 3.76 -1.53 -1.67
CA MET A 77 2.55 -1.34 -0.88
C MET A 77 2.60 0.05 -0.23
N PRO A 78 1.69 0.97 -0.58
CA PRO A 78 1.66 2.28 0.04
C PRO A 78 1.16 2.20 1.50
N ALA A 79 1.46 3.23 2.27
CA ALA A 79 0.87 3.47 3.58
C ALA A 79 -0.56 4.02 3.44
N PHE A 80 -1.50 3.62 4.31
CA PHE A 80 -2.88 4.08 4.33
C PHE A 80 -3.18 4.89 5.60
N PRO A 81 -2.74 6.16 5.68
CA PRO A 81 -2.79 6.93 6.92
C PRO A 81 -4.17 7.34 7.39
N ASN A 82 -5.18 7.28 6.51
CA ASN A 82 -6.56 7.63 6.85
C ASN A 82 -7.37 6.42 7.34
N LEU A 83 -6.82 5.20 7.30
CA LEU A 83 -7.37 4.02 7.95
C LEU A 83 -6.95 4.02 9.41
N MET A 84 -7.85 4.49 10.28
CA MET A 84 -7.60 4.72 11.71
C MET A 84 -8.75 4.21 12.58
N GLY A 85 -8.51 4.11 13.90
CA GLY A 85 -9.50 3.64 14.86
C GLY A 85 -10.03 2.25 14.52
N ASP A 86 -11.32 2.04 14.76
CA ASP A 86 -11.98 0.74 14.57
C ASP A 86 -11.87 0.25 13.12
N SER A 87 -11.85 1.15 12.12
CA SER A 87 -11.78 0.74 10.70
C SER A 87 -10.51 -0.04 10.35
N VAL A 88 -9.35 0.31 10.92
CA VAL A 88 -8.10 -0.42 10.64
C VAL A 88 -7.99 -1.68 11.50
N GLU A 89 -8.56 -1.66 12.71
CA GLU A 89 -8.64 -2.83 13.59
C GLU A 89 -9.51 -3.93 12.97
N ASP A 90 -10.70 -3.56 12.49
CA ASP A 90 -11.66 -4.48 11.87
C ASP A 90 -11.16 -4.98 10.51
N LEU A 91 -10.52 -4.11 9.72
CA LEU A 91 -9.86 -4.52 8.47
C LEU A 91 -8.73 -5.53 8.74
N ALA A 92 -7.90 -5.29 9.76
CA ALA A 92 -6.82 -6.20 10.09
C ALA A 92 -7.35 -7.57 10.57
N GLN A 93 -8.42 -7.57 11.37
CA GLN A 93 -9.10 -8.79 11.79
C GLN A 93 -9.66 -9.55 10.59
N TYR A 94 -10.37 -8.86 9.69
CA TYR A 94 -10.91 -9.44 8.46
C TYR A 94 -9.80 -10.08 7.61
N VAL A 95 -8.68 -9.38 7.39
CA VAL A 95 -7.54 -9.90 6.63
C VAL A 95 -6.97 -11.14 7.30
N LEU A 96 -6.82 -11.15 8.63
CA LEU A 96 -6.28 -12.30 9.36
C LEU A 96 -7.16 -13.55 9.23
N GLU A 97 -8.48 -13.41 9.38
CA GLU A 97 -9.44 -14.52 9.32
C GLU A 97 -9.66 -15.06 7.90
N ASN A 98 -9.55 -14.17 6.90
CA ASN A 98 -9.89 -14.47 5.52
C ASN A 98 -8.67 -14.70 4.62
N SER A 99 -7.45 -14.67 5.15
CA SER A 99 -6.22 -14.99 4.41
C SER A 99 -5.73 -16.41 4.67
N ALA A 100 -4.89 -16.92 3.77
CA ALA A 100 -4.12 -18.14 3.99
C ALA A 100 -2.74 -17.78 4.57
N THR A 101 -2.32 -18.44 5.66
CA THR A 101 -0.93 -18.36 6.13
C THR A 101 -0.09 -19.38 5.36
N LYS A 102 1.04 -18.94 4.78
CA LYS A 102 1.98 -19.80 4.05
C LYS A 102 3.13 -20.27 4.90
#